data_AF-A0A1B9GWV9-F1
#
_entry.id   AF-A0A1B9GWV9-F1
#
_cell.length_a   1.000
_cell.length_b   1.000
_cell.length_c   1.000
_cell.angle_alpha   90.00
_cell.angle_beta   90.00
_cell.angle_gamma   90.00
#
_symmetry.space_group_name_H-M   'P 1'
#
loop_
_entity.id
_entity.type
_entity.pdbx_description
1 polymer ?
#
loop_
_entity_poly.entity_id
_entity_poly.type
_entity_poly.pdbx_seq_one_letter_code
_entity_poly.pdbx_strand_id
1 'polypeptide(L)'
;MSHADTSYPSQPIAGASVARYMLFTFTFIFFVLAFLLSFFIGVSVLSFISFCLAASSGFLMLVYAPAAIFLSVRDSGSRFDQAGGEVAYTVLQALVWLVASIFSLIDIGADLCDDSDSGSASRHRICRARQAGFFIIYLINLLMYIGWTAWIVVLVHRNQSMPRKETYKIPTHRLIRGLSTSSAYVEMMDGQA
;
A
#
# COMPACT_ATOMS: atom_id res chain seq x y z
N MET A 1 -9.70 -8.48 44.99
CA MET A 1 -8.34 -8.11 44.53
C MET A 1 -8.48 -7.42 43.19
N SER A 2 -8.35 -6.10 43.21
CA SER A 2 -8.47 -5.22 42.04
C SER A 2 -7.12 -5.22 41.31
N HIS A 3 -7.02 -5.88 40.16
CA HIS A 3 -5.88 -5.65 39.26
C HIS A 3 -6.03 -4.24 38.70
N ALA A 4 -5.21 -3.32 39.20
CA ALA A 4 -5.04 -2.02 38.59
C ALA A 4 -4.41 -2.23 37.20
N ASP A 5 -5.23 -2.16 36.15
CA ASP A 5 -4.78 -2.05 34.77
C ASP A 5 -4.08 -0.71 34.58
N THR A 6 -2.80 -0.64 34.92
CA THR A 6 -1.90 0.42 34.45
C THR A 6 -1.57 0.16 32.98
N SER A 7 -2.58 0.25 32.11
CA SER A 7 -2.38 0.38 30.67
C SER A 7 -1.99 1.83 30.40
N TYR A 8 -0.69 2.10 30.30
CA TYR A 8 -0.21 3.39 29.85
C TYR A 8 -0.81 3.68 28.47
N PRO A 9 -1.52 4.82 28.28
CA PRO A 9 -2.01 5.17 26.96
C PRO A 9 -0.82 5.27 26.02
N SER A 10 -0.84 4.49 24.94
CA SER A 10 0.14 4.63 23.86
C SER A 10 0.00 6.05 23.34
N GLN A 11 1.03 6.88 23.54
CA GLN A 11 0.94 8.29 23.20
C GLN A 11 0.57 8.44 21.72
N PRO A 12 -0.40 9.32 21.40
CA PRO A 12 -0.75 9.60 20.01
C PRO A 12 0.52 10.03 19.26
N ILE A 13 0.84 9.33 18.18
CA ILE A 13 1.97 9.73 17.33
C ILE A 13 1.48 10.94 16.53
N ALA A 14 1.95 12.12 16.91
CA ALA A 14 1.65 13.35 16.21
C ALA A 14 1.94 13.19 14.71
N GLY A 15 0.96 13.52 13.87
CA GLY A 15 1.07 13.41 12.41
C GLY A 15 0.89 12.01 11.81
N ALA A 16 0.65 10.96 12.60
CA ALA A 16 0.48 9.60 12.06
C ALA A 16 -0.77 9.44 11.19
N SER A 17 -1.86 10.16 11.50
CA SER A 17 -3.04 10.23 10.62
C SER A 17 -2.71 10.92 9.30
N VAL A 18 -1.95 12.02 9.35
CA VAL A 18 -1.49 12.74 8.15
C VAL A 18 -0.61 11.83 7.30
N ALA A 19 0.31 11.09 7.91
CA ALA A 19 1.17 10.13 7.22
C ALA A 19 0.36 9.06 6.47
N ARG A 20 -0.71 8.51 7.08
CA ARG A 20 -1.60 7.54 6.40
C ARG A 20 -2.26 8.14 5.16
N TYR A 21 -2.81 9.36 5.25
CA TYR A 21 -3.43 10.03 4.10
C TYR A 21 -2.43 10.43 3.03
N MET A 22 -1.22 10.83 3.42
CA MET A 22 -0.12 11.09 2.48
C MET A 22 0.27 9.80 1.73
N LEU A 23 0.36 8.67 2.43
CA LEU A 23 0.62 7.37 1.80
C LEU A 23 -0.47 7.01 0.79
N PHE A 24 -1.76 7.11 1.16
CA PHE A 24 -2.87 6.92 0.22
C PHE A 24 -2.75 7.84 -1.02
N THR A 25 -2.44 9.12 -0.80
CA THR A 25 -2.39 10.11 -1.88
C THR A 25 -1.23 9.84 -2.82
N PHE A 26 -0.03 9.62 -2.29
CA PHE A 26 1.14 9.37 -3.09
C PHE A 26 1.05 8.03 -3.83
N THR A 27 0.59 6.95 -3.19
CA THR A 27 0.41 5.67 -3.89
C THR A 27 -0.66 5.80 -4.98
N PHE A 28 -1.71 6.61 -4.77
CA PHE A 28 -2.70 6.91 -5.80
C PHE A 28 -2.10 7.67 -6.99
N ILE A 29 -1.29 8.71 -6.75
CA ILE A 29 -0.63 9.48 -7.81
C ILE A 29 0.29 8.58 -8.63
N PHE A 30 1.15 7.80 -7.96
CA PHE A 30 2.08 6.90 -8.64
C PHE A 30 1.35 5.75 -9.36
N PHE A 31 0.22 5.28 -8.84
CA PHE A 31 -0.67 4.36 -9.56
C PHE A 31 -1.23 5.01 -10.83
N VAL A 32 -1.77 6.23 -10.76
CA VAL A 32 -2.36 6.91 -11.93
C VAL A 32 -1.28 7.11 -13.00
N LEU A 33 -0.08 7.53 -12.61
CA LEU A 33 1.05 7.64 -13.52
C LEU A 33 1.39 6.28 -14.17
N ALA A 34 1.52 5.22 -13.37
CA ALA A 34 1.77 3.87 -13.86
C ALA A 34 0.70 3.39 -14.86
N PHE A 35 -0.58 3.62 -14.53
CA PHE A 35 -1.72 3.23 -15.35
C PHE A 35 -1.75 3.99 -16.67
N LEU A 36 -1.63 5.32 -16.64
CA LEU A 36 -1.65 6.16 -17.85
C LEU A 36 -0.48 5.83 -18.77
N LEU A 37 0.73 5.66 -18.22
CA LEU A 37 1.88 5.26 -19.01
C LEU A 37 1.66 3.88 -19.64
N SER A 38 1.12 2.92 -18.88
CA SER A 38 0.87 1.57 -19.39
C SER A 38 -0.20 1.56 -20.49
N PHE A 39 -1.27 2.34 -20.31
CA PHE A 39 -2.39 2.43 -21.23
C PHE A 39 -2.04 3.14 -22.54
N PHE A 40 -1.44 4.33 -22.47
CA PHE A 40 -1.20 5.16 -23.67
C PHE A 40 0.03 4.74 -24.45
N ILE A 41 1.01 4.15 -23.76
CA ILE A 41 2.31 3.94 -24.36
C ILE A 41 2.52 2.45 -24.66
N GLY A 42 1.92 1.53 -23.90
CA GLY A 42 2.09 0.08 -24.03
C GLY A 42 1.80 -0.47 -25.43
N VAL A 43 2.81 -1.04 -26.08
CA VAL A 43 2.70 -1.63 -27.44
C VAL A 43 3.11 -3.10 -27.51
N SER A 44 3.69 -3.65 -26.44
CA SER A 44 4.12 -5.05 -26.36
C SER A 44 3.14 -5.89 -25.53
N VAL A 45 3.17 -7.22 -25.72
CA VAL A 45 2.44 -8.17 -24.86
C VAL A 45 2.84 -8.01 -23.39
N LEU A 46 4.12 -7.75 -23.12
CA LEU A 46 4.62 -7.43 -21.78
C LEU A 46 4.01 -6.14 -21.22
N SER A 47 3.85 -5.11 -22.06
CA SER A 47 3.16 -3.88 -21.67
C SER A 47 1.68 -4.12 -21.31
N PHE A 48 1.01 -5.04 -22.01
CA PHE A 48 -0.37 -5.42 -21.69
C PHE A 48 -0.46 -6.12 -20.33
N ILE A 49 0.50 -6.99 -19.99
CA ILE A 49 0.59 -7.60 -18.65
C ILE A 49 0.79 -6.52 -17.59
N SER A 50 1.71 -5.57 -17.81
CA SER A 50 1.91 -4.44 -16.88
C SER A 50 0.65 -3.59 -16.72
N PHE A 51 -0.09 -3.34 -17.80
CA PHE A 51 -1.38 -2.66 -17.75
C PHE A 51 -2.40 -3.41 -16.87
N CYS A 52 -2.54 -4.72 -17.04
CA CYS A 52 -3.43 -5.54 -16.22
C CYS A 52 -3.03 -5.54 -14.73
N LEU A 53 -1.73 -5.54 -14.43
CA LEU A 53 -1.22 -5.44 -13.07
C LEU A 53 -1.53 -4.06 -12.46
N ALA A 54 -1.31 -2.98 -13.22
CA ALA A 54 -1.68 -1.63 -12.78
C ALA A 54 -3.20 -1.53 -12.56
N ALA A 55 -4.01 -2.03 -13.48
CA ALA A 55 -5.47 -2.01 -13.38
C ALA A 55 -5.98 -2.79 -12.15
N SER A 56 -5.43 -3.98 -11.87
CA SER A 56 -5.80 -4.77 -10.69
C SER A 56 -5.38 -4.08 -9.39
N SER A 57 -4.19 -3.48 -9.33
CA SER A 57 -3.76 -2.63 -8.21
C SER A 57 -4.72 -1.45 -7.99
N GLY A 58 -5.12 -0.79 -9.07
CA GLY A 58 -6.09 0.30 -9.06
C GLY A 58 -7.45 -0.13 -8.52
N PHE A 59 -7.96 -1.28 -8.96
CA PHE A 59 -9.20 -1.85 -8.45
C PHE A 59 -9.12 -2.11 -6.94
N LEU A 60 -8.07 -2.78 -6.47
CA LEU A 60 -7.86 -3.04 -5.04
C LEU A 60 -7.83 -1.74 -4.22
N MET A 61 -7.15 -0.71 -4.73
CA MET A 61 -7.07 0.59 -4.07
C MET A 61 -8.40 1.33 -4.05
N LEU A 62 -9.16 1.31 -5.16
CA LEU A 62 -10.48 1.95 -5.25
C LEU A 62 -11.53 1.26 -4.38
N VAL A 63 -11.37 -0.02 -4.08
CA VAL A 63 -12.21 -0.73 -3.12
C VAL A 63 -11.77 -0.43 -1.69
N TYR A 64 -10.48 -0.55 -1.39
CA TYR A 64 -9.97 -0.45 -0.03
C TYR A 64 -9.93 0.99 0.49
N ALA A 65 -9.35 1.93 -0.25
CA ALA A 65 -9.06 3.28 0.25
C ALA A 65 -10.33 4.07 0.61
N PRO A 66 -11.38 4.15 -0.23
CA PRO A 66 -12.61 4.85 0.14
C PRO A 66 -13.30 4.23 1.37
N ALA A 67 -13.33 2.90 1.45
CA ALA A 67 -13.90 2.19 2.59
C ALA A 67 -13.11 2.47 3.88
N ALA A 68 -11.78 2.39 3.83
CA ALA A 68 -10.90 2.67 4.97
C ALA A 68 -11.02 4.14 5.45
N ILE A 69 -11.09 5.10 4.52
CA ILE A 69 -11.29 6.53 4.85
C ILE A 69 -12.66 6.74 5.50
N PHE A 70 -13.73 6.17 4.92
CA PHE A 70 -15.08 6.30 5.46
C PHE A 70 -15.21 5.71 6.87
N LEU A 71 -14.64 4.53 7.11
CA LEU A 71 -14.64 3.88 8.42
C LEU A 71 -13.80 4.65 9.45
N SER A 72 -12.69 5.25 9.02
CA SER A 72 -11.83 6.12 9.84
C SER A 72 -12.54 7.42 10.26
N VAL A 73 -13.33 8.02 9.37
CA VAL A 73 -14.12 9.24 9.66
C VAL A 73 -15.26 8.94 10.63
N ARG A 74 -15.91 7.78 10.49
CA ARG A 74 -16.99 7.34 11.39
C ARG A 74 -16.52 6.72 12.70
N ASP A 75 -15.20 6.60 12.90
CA ASP A 75 -14.59 5.94 14.05
C ASP A 75 -15.17 4.54 14.30
N SER A 76 -15.35 3.77 13.22
CA SER A 76 -16.04 2.47 13.27
C SER A 76 -15.10 1.33 13.69
N GLY A 77 -15.55 0.47 14.61
CA GLY A 77 -14.88 -0.78 15.01
C GLY A 77 -14.91 -1.92 13.97
N SER A 78 -15.14 -1.61 12.68
CA SER A 78 -15.31 -2.62 11.63
C SER A 78 -14.08 -3.51 11.44
N ARG A 79 -14.32 -4.80 11.19
CA ARG A 79 -13.27 -5.77 10.86
C ARG A 79 -12.51 -5.44 9.57
N PHE A 80 -13.11 -4.61 8.70
CA PHE A 80 -12.53 -4.25 7.42
C PHE A 80 -11.31 -3.31 7.53
N ASP A 81 -11.30 -2.40 8.52
CA ASP A 81 -10.22 -1.42 8.70
C ASP A 81 -9.21 -1.84 9.77
N GLN A 82 -9.14 -3.14 10.10
CA GLN A 82 -8.18 -3.63 11.10
C GLN A 82 -6.74 -3.51 10.62
N ALA A 83 -5.81 -3.28 11.54
CA ALA A 83 -4.38 -3.20 11.22
C ALA A 83 -3.87 -4.43 10.46
N GLY A 84 -4.37 -5.63 10.79
CA GLY A 84 -4.08 -6.86 10.03
C GLY A 84 -4.66 -6.85 8.62
N GLY A 85 -5.86 -6.28 8.43
CA GLY A 85 -6.47 -6.09 7.11
C GLY A 85 -5.69 -5.10 6.25
N GLU A 86 -5.23 -4.00 6.84
CA GLU A 86 -4.38 -3.02 6.13
C GLU A 86 -3.03 -3.62 5.73
N VAL A 87 -2.40 -4.40 6.61
CA VAL A 87 -1.18 -5.15 6.27
C VAL A 87 -1.43 -6.14 5.14
N ALA A 88 -2.53 -6.89 5.17
CA ALA A 88 -2.87 -7.81 4.09
C ALA A 88 -3.05 -7.07 2.75
N TYR A 89 -3.74 -5.93 2.77
CA TYR A 89 -3.90 -5.05 1.62
C TYR A 89 -2.55 -4.55 1.09
N THR A 90 -1.70 -3.97 1.94
CA THR A 90 -0.41 -3.41 1.51
C THR A 90 0.56 -4.49 1.02
N VAL A 91 0.54 -5.68 1.62
CA VAL A 91 1.33 -6.84 1.15
C VAL A 91 0.84 -7.30 -0.23
N LEU A 92 -0.48 -7.42 -0.43
CA LEU A 92 -1.04 -7.79 -1.74
C LEU A 92 -0.63 -6.77 -2.81
N GLN A 93 -0.72 -5.48 -2.49
CA GLN A 93 -0.26 -4.41 -3.40
C GLN A 93 1.25 -4.52 -3.68
N ALA A 94 2.08 -4.74 -2.66
CA ALA A 94 3.52 -4.92 -2.83
C ALA A 94 3.83 -6.10 -3.77
N LEU A 95 3.10 -7.21 -3.65
CA LEU A 95 3.26 -8.35 -4.57
C LEU A 95 2.91 -7.97 -6.02
N VAL A 96 1.81 -7.24 -6.24
CA VAL A 96 1.44 -6.77 -7.58
C VAL A 96 2.53 -5.89 -8.19
N TRP A 97 3.05 -4.92 -7.43
CA TRP A 97 4.11 -4.03 -7.91
C TRP A 97 5.47 -4.72 -8.06
N LEU A 98 5.75 -5.74 -7.23
CA LEU A 98 6.93 -6.58 -7.38
C LEU A 98 6.89 -7.35 -8.71
N VAL A 99 5.76 -7.99 -9.01
CA VAL A 99 5.56 -8.69 -10.28
C VAL A 99 5.69 -7.72 -11.45
N ALA A 100 5.05 -6.55 -11.39
CA ALA A 100 5.17 -5.52 -12.42
C ALA A 100 6.62 -5.06 -12.63
N SER A 101 7.38 -4.88 -11.54
CA SER A 101 8.79 -4.49 -11.58
C SER A 101 9.65 -5.56 -12.24
N ILE A 102 9.42 -6.84 -11.93
CA ILE A 102 10.13 -7.97 -12.54
C ILE A 102 9.87 -8.01 -14.04
N PHE A 103 8.61 -7.91 -14.47
CA PHE A 103 8.27 -7.91 -15.90
C PHE A 103 8.90 -6.71 -16.62
N SER A 104 8.89 -5.53 -16.01
CA SER A 104 9.57 -4.36 -16.57
C SER A 104 11.08 -4.54 -16.67
N LEU A 105 11.71 -5.24 -15.72
CA LEU A 105 13.13 -5.54 -15.76
C LEU A 105 13.48 -6.54 -16.87
N ILE A 106 12.63 -7.55 -17.07
CA ILE A 106 12.76 -8.50 -18.18
C ILE A 106 12.62 -7.77 -19.52
N ASP A 107 11.66 -6.85 -19.65
CA ASP A 107 11.44 -6.05 -20.86
C ASP A 107 12.67 -5.17 -21.20
N ILE A 108 13.35 -4.62 -20.18
CA ILE A 108 14.63 -3.91 -20.34
C ILE A 108 15.76 -4.85 -20.76
N GLY A 109 15.86 -6.03 -20.13
CA GLY A 109 16.95 -6.98 -20.35
C GLY A 109 16.84 -7.80 -21.63
N ALA A 110 15.64 -7.92 -22.21
CA ALA A 110 15.40 -8.64 -23.46
C ALA A 110 15.79 -7.83 -24.70
N ASP A 111 16.35 -6.63 -24.56
CA ASP A 111 16.75 -5.71 -25.63
C ASP A 111 15.68 -5.57 -26.73
N LEU A 112 14.40 -5.57 -26.33
CA LEU A 112 13.24 -5.42 -27.23
C LEU A 112 13.20 -4.05 -27.93
N CYS A 113 14.08 -3.13 -27.54
CA CYS A 113 14.31 -1.84 -28.17
C CYS A 113 15.38 -1.89 -29.28
N ASP A 114 16.01 -3.04 -29.54
CA ASP A 114 17.10 -3.22 -30.49
C ASP A 114 16.57 -3.69 -31.86
N ASP A 115 15.75 -2.86 -32.49
CA ASP A 115 15.43 -3.03 -33.91
C ASP A 115 16.63 -2.56 -34.73
N SER A 116 17.48 -3.52 -35.10
CA SER A 116 18.65 -3.36 -35.95
C SER A 116 18.35 -2.71 -37.32
N ASP A 117 17.08 -2.75 -37.76
CA ASP A 117 16.62 -2.18 -39.03
C ASP A 117 16.14 -0.72 -38.97
N SER A 118 15.99 -0.12 -37.78
CA SER A 118 15.31 1.18 -37.66
C SER A 118 16.19 2.43 -37.80
N GLY A 119 17.50 2.27 -37.98
CA GLY A 119 18.46 3.29 -38.44
C GLY A 119 18.59 4.59 -37.60
N SER A 120 17.80 4.79 -36.55
CA SER A 120 17.78 6.03 -35.77
C SER A 120 18.16 5.77 -34.31
N ALA A 121 19.36 6.19 -33.91
CA ALA A 121 19.84 6.14 -32.54
C ALA A 121 18.98 6.95 -31.54
N SER A 122 18.06 7.80 -32.04
CA SER A 122 17.07 8.52 -31.25
C SER A 122 15.90 7.65 -30.81
N ARG A 123 15.35 6.78 -31.68
CA ARG A 123 14.25 5.86 -31.30
C ARG A 123 14.69 4.86 -30.23
N HIS A 124 15.90 4.31 -30.36
CA HIS A 124 16.46 3.38 -29.38
C HIS A 124 16.60 4.02 -27.99
N ARG A 125 17.14 5.25 -27.91
CA ARG A 125 17.25 6.00 -26.64
C ARG A 125 15.89 6.29 -26.00
N ILE A 126 14.90 6.66 -26.80
CA ILE A 126 13.53 6.95 -26.30
C ILE A 126 12.89 5.66 -25.75
N CYS A 127 13.03 4.54 -26.46
CA CYS A 127 12.50 3.25 -26.03
C CYS A 127 13.10 2.80 -24.68
N ARG A 128 14.43 2.86 -24.55
CA ARG A 128 15.11 2.48 -23.30
C ARG A 128 14.79 3.42 -22.13
N ALA A 129 14.76 4.73 -22.37
CA ALA A 129 14.39 5.72 -21.35
C ALA A 129 12.96 5.49 -20.84
N ARG A 130 12.05 5.16 -21.74
CA ARG A 130 10.66 4.84 -21.43
C ARG A 130 10.55 3.58 -20.58
N GLN A 131 11.22 2.48 -20.95
CA GLN A 131 11.23 1.24 -20.15
C GLN A 131 11.82 1.46 -18.75
N ALA A 132 12.91 2.23 -18.65
CA ALA A 132 13.47 2.61 -17.36
C ALA A 132 12.49 3.43 -16.51
N GLY A 133 11.73 4.33 -17.14
CA GLY A 133 10.67 5.10 -16.47
C GLY A 133 9.58 4.22 -15.84
N PHE A 134 9.13 3.19 -16.55
CA PHE A 134 8.18 2.21 -16.00
C PHE A 134 8.75 1.49 -14.78
N PHE A 135 9.96 0.95 -14.92
CA PHE A 135 10.62 0.24 -13.82
C PHE A 135 10.76 1.12 -12.58
N ILE A 136 11.19 2.37 -12.73
CA ILE A 136 11.33 3.32 -11.62
C ILE A 136 9.98 3.56 -10.94
N ILE A 137 8.91 3.79 -11.70
CA ILE A 137 7.58 4.04 -11.13
C ILE A 137 7.04 2.80 -10.39
N TYR A 138 7.22 1.60 -10.95
CA TYR A 138 6.79 0.36 -10.29
C TYR A 138 7.60 0.10 -9.01
N LEU A 139 8.91 0.36 -9.05
CA LEU A 139 9.79 0.24 -7.89
C LEU A 139 9.43 1.23 -6.79
N ILE A 140 9.10 2.49 -7.14
CA ILE A 140 8.65 3.49 -6.16
C ILE A 140 7.36 3.02 -5.48
N ASN A 141 6.36 2.56 -6.25
CA ASN A 141 5.12 2.01 -5.67
C ASN A 141 5.42 0.84 -4.73
N LEU A 142 6.27 -0.10 -5.15
CA LEU A 142 6.68 -1.24 -4.34
C LEU A 142 7.28 -0.78 -3.01
N LEU A 143 8.25 0.12 -3.06
CA LEU A 143 8.92 0.64 -1.85
C LEU A 143 7.96 1.39 -0.93
N MET A 144 7.00 2.13 -1.49
CA MET A 144 5.96 2.79 -0.71
C MET A 144 5.07 1.80 0.05
N TYR A 145 4.61 0.73 -0.60
CA TYR A 145 3.79 -0.30 0.06
C TYR A 145 4.59 -1.12 1.09
N ILE A 146 5.87 -1.40 0.84
CA ILE A 146 6.76 -2.01 1.83
C ILE A 146 6.94 -1.07 3.04
N GLY A 147 7.22 0.21 2.80
CA GLY A 147 7.37 1.21 3.85
C GLY A 147 6.11 1.39 4.69
N TRP A 148 4.94 1.39 4.04
CA TRP A 148 3.64 1.45 4.72
C TRP A 148 3.42 0.19 5.59
N THR A 149 3.67 -1.00 5.05
CA THR A 149 3.56 -2.25 5.81
C THR A 149 4.48 -2.23 7.03
N ALA A 150 5.74 -1.85 6.84
CA ALA A 150 6.72 -1.74 7.91
C ALA A 150 6.29 -0.73 8.98
N TRP A 151 5.73 0.40 8.56
CA TRP A 151 5.20 1.41 9.47
C TRP A 151 4.07 0.85 10.35
N ILE A 152 3.09 0.14 9.80
CA ILE A 152 2.02 -0.50 10.60
C ILE A 152 2.58 -1.55 11.55
N VAL A 153 3.51 -2.39 11.10
CA VAL A 153 4.16 -3.39 11.94
C VAL A 153 4.90 -2.73 13.11
N VAL A 154 5.58 -1.60 12.88
CA VAL A 154 6.23 -0.82 13.94
C VAL A 154 5.20 -0.23 14.90
N LEU A 155 4.06 0.27 14.42
CA LEU A 155 2.97 0.76 15.28
C LEU A 155 2.44 -0.36 16.18
N VAL A 156 2.21 -1.55 15.63
CA VAL A 156 1.76 -2.72 16.39
C VAL A 156 2.82 -3.12 17.42
N HIS A 157 4.09 -3.11 17.06
CA HIS A 157 5.18 -3.51 17.95
C HIS A 157 5.43 -2.50 19.08
N ARG A 158 5.23 -1.21 18.81
CA ARG A 158 5.34 -0.15 19.83
C ARG A 158 4.17 -0.18 20.81
N ASN A 159 3.03 -0.76 20.44
CA ASN A 159 1.91 -0.92 21.35
C ASN A 159 2.15 -2.12 22.29
N GLN A 160 2.81 -1.85 23.42
CA GLN A 160 3.16 -2.87 24.42
C GLN A 160 1.99 -3.27 25.33
N SER A 161 0.82 -2.65 25.19
CA SER A 161 -0.31 -2.87 26.11
C SER A 161 -1.11 -4.14 25.83
N MET A 162 -0.90 -4.81 24.69
CA MET A 162 -1.62 -6.02 24.31
C MET A 162 -0.73 -7.05 23.59
N PRO A 163 -1.11 -8.35 23.62
CA PRO A 163 -0.49 -9.34 22.75
C PRO A 163 -0.61 -8.92 21.28
N ARG A 164 0.47 -9.06 20.51
CA ARG A 164 0.55 -8.61 19.10
C ARG A 164 -0.65 -9.04 18.24
N LYS A 165 -1.14 -10.27 18.44
CA LYS A 165 -2.29 -10.83 17.69
C LYS A 165 -3.57 -10.03 17.92
N GLU A 166 -3.78 -9.50 19.12
CA GLU A 166 -4.95 -8.68 19.45
C GLU A 166 -4.78 -7.26 18.92
N THR A 167 -3.57 -6.71 18.95
CA THR A 167 -3.28 -5.39 18.38
C THR A 167 -3.57 -5.32 16.87
N TYR A 168 -3.35 -6.41 16.12
CA TYR A 168 -3.71 -6.47 14.70
C TYR A 168 -5.23 -6.43 14.43
N LYS A 169 -6.07 -6.71 15.43
CA LYS A 169 -7.53 -6.61 15.30
C LYS A 169 -8.06 -5.20 15.59
N ILE A 170 -7.21 -4.29 16.07
CA ILE A 170 -7.59 -2.90 16.31
C ILE A 170 -7.72 -2.20 14.94
N PRO A 171 -8.78 -1.40 14.71
CA PRO A 171 -8.87 -0.55 13.54
C PRO A 171 -7.64 0.36 13.39
N THR A 172 -7.05 0.42 12.20
CA THR A 172 -5.79 1.13 11.96
C THR A 172 -5.89 2.61 12.35
N HIS A 173 -7.02 3.27 12.08
CA HIS A 173 -7.23 4.66 12.48
C HIS A 173 -7.18 4.88 14.01
N ARG A 174 -7.69 3.94 14.80
CA ARG A 174 -7.63 4.00 16.27
C ARG A 174 -6.23 3.69 16.78
N LEU A 175 -5.56 2.70 16.17
CA LEU A 175 -4.18 2.35 16.47
C LEU A 175 -3.23 3.54 16.27
N ILE A 176 -3.42 4.27 15.16
CA ILE A 176 -2.64 5.47 14.80
C ILE A 176 -2.87 6.63 15.77
N ARG A 177 -4.10 6.79 16.28
CA ARG A 177 -4.46 7.85 17.23
C ARG A 177 -4.04 7.55 18.66
N GLY A 178 -3.51 6.36 18.94
CA GLY A 178 -3.19 5.95 20.31
C GLY A 178 -4.43 5.88 21.22
N LEU A 179 -5.63 5.77 20.64
CA LEU A 179 -6.87 5.67 21.41
C LEU A 179 -6.82 4.40 22.24
N SER A 180 -6.91 4.57 23.55
CA SER A 180 -6.54 3.57 24.54
C SER A 180 -7.25 2.24 24.30
N THR A 181 -6.45 1.21 24.43
CA THR A 181 -6.72 -0.21 24.38
C THR A 181 -7.87 -0.69 25.28
N SER A 182 -8.37 0.10 26.24
CA SER A 182 -9.50 -0.30 27.09
C SER A 182 -10.87 -0.12 26.41
N SER A 183 -11.16 1.05 25.82
CA SER A 183 -12.46 1.30 25.18
C SER A 183 -12.64 0.53 23.86
N ALA A 184 -11.58 0.39 23.06
CA ALA A 184 -11.64 -0.37 21.80
C ALA A 184 -11.75 -1.90 22.03
N TYR A 185 -11.21 -2.43 23.12
CA TYR A 185 -11.34 -3.85 23.47
C TYR A 185 -12.71 -4.17 24.07
N VAL A 186 -13.25 -3.27 24.90
CA VAL A 186 -14.62 -3.35 25.40
C VAL A 186 -15.64 -3.26 24.26
N GLU A 187 -15.50 -2.30 23.33
CA GLU A 187 -16.38 -2.24 22.14
C GLU A 187 -16.25 -3.47 21.21
N MET A 188 -15.05 -4.04 21.07
CA MET A 188 -14.87 -5.26 20.27
C MET A 188 -15.48 -6.51 20.92
N MET A 189 -15.56 -6.55 22.25
CA MET A 189 -16.24 -7.61 23.01
C MET A 189 -17.77 -7.41 22.99
N ASP A 190 -18.25 -6.17 23.12
CA ASP A 190 -19.69 -5.86 23.11
C ASP A 190 -20.32 -6.01 21.71
N GLY A 191 -19.56 -5.79 20.63
CA GLY A 191 -20.03 -5.98 19.25
C GLY A 191 -20.01 -7.44 18.74
N GLN A 192 -19.65 -8.41 19.58
CA GLN A 192 -19.70 -9.85 19.27
C GLN A 192 -20.83 -10.60 20.02
N ALA A 193 -21.67 -9.88 20.75
CA ALA A 193 -22.87 -10.40 21.42
C ALA A 193 -24.11 -10.35 20.50
#